data_AF-A0A7J5XBK5-F1
#
_entry.id   AF-A0A7J5XBK5-F1
#
_cell.length_a   1.000
_cell.length_b   1.000
_cell.length_c   1.000
_cell.angle_alpha   90.00
_cell.angle_beta   90.00
_cell.angle_gamma   90.00
#
_symmetry.space_group_name_H-M   'P 1'
#
loop_
_entity.id
_entity.type
_entity.pdbx_description
1 polymer ?
#
loop_
_entity_poly.entity_id
_entity_poly.type
_entity_poly.pdbx_seq_one_letter_code
_entity_poly.pdbx_strand_id
1 'polypeptide(L)'
;MARTHSDRSRQTWNRSVSVQLKCSFNFCSTEYADLKSLVSHLSGHIHEGLTVMCPFDGCSKTFNVKSSFSAHISRYHKGWDVTKIAPVHICELAERSLPGEGSHVEPEPNVVDAEHSDNFGSDQEKDTYTESLAQFYLGLQAKYLVPASTITEIANEMKTLNDIQQEYTMDVLARELEQYGVPTETLTCLGKSAYEQSPMHKALYENGPLTTQHRRQQYYKAHYNYVQPVEVNLGHNKTGQKRHYHYIPILETLRAILKQGGAAQHSSNPHVEDDVLSDCMTVLKMLTMQYGNWYFF
;
A
#
# COMPACT_ATOMS: atom_id res chain seq x y z
N MET A 1 32.99 69.28 11.57
CA MET A 1 34.04 68.33 11.11
C MET A 1 33.56 66.94 11.50
N ALA A 2 32.75 66.22 10.72
CA ALA A 2 33.01 65.58 9.43
C ALA A 2 34.00 64.41 9.50
N ARG A 3 33.55 63.26 8.98
CA ARG A 3 34.24 61.99 8.59
C ARG A 3 34.03 60.80 9.56
N THR A 4 33.67 59.58 9.15
CA THR A 4 33.13 58.98 7.90
C THR A 4 32.82 57.49 8.18
N HIS A 5 31.86 56.93 7.44
CA HIS A 5 31.48 55.50 7.37
C HIS A 5 32.62 54.51 7.04
N SER A 6 32.46 53.26 7.47
CA SER A 6 33.00 52.03 6.85
C SER A 6 32.24 50.80 7.40
N ASP A 7 31.03 50.52 6.90
CA ASP A 7 30.71 49.32 6.09
C ASP A 7 31.70 48.14 6.16
N ARG A 8 31.21 46.95 6.59
CA ARG A 8 31.44 45.71 5.86
C ARG A 8 30.36 44.65 6.15
N SER A 9 29.36 44.63 5.28
CA SER A 9 28.87 43.44 4.56
C SER A 9 28.66 42.12 5.33
N ARG A 10 27.36 41.80 5.48
CA ARG A 10 26.71 40.48 5.33
C ARG A 10 27.58 39.38 4.69
N GLN A 11 27.62 38.20 5.32
CA GLN A 11 27.66 36.92 4.61
C GLN A 11 26.71 35.93 5.30
N THR A 12 25.45 35.99 4.87
CA THR A 12 24.41 34.99 5.11
C THR A 12 24.51 33.92 4.02
N TRP A 13 25.05 32.75 4.33
CA TRP A 13 24.93 31.57 3.49
C TRP A 13 24.82 30.34 4.37
N ASN A 14 23.61 29.79 4.51
CA ASN A 14 23.49 28.35 4.36
C ASN A 14 22.11 27.95 3.85
N ARG A 15 22.10 27.83 2.51
CA ARG A 15 21.20 27.11 1.60
C ARG A 15 20.21 26.16 2.30
N SER A 16 18.93 26.55 2.29
CA SER A 16 17.80 25.75 2.72
C SER A 16 17.57 24.57 1.75
N VAL A 17 18.11 23.40 2.06
CA VAL A 17 17.73 22.15 1.39
C VAL A 17 16.44 21.67 2.06
N SER A 18 15.31 21.82 1.39
CA SER A 18 14.02 21.26 1.83
C SER A 18 13.95 19.80 1.42
N VAL A 19 14.06 18.89 2.40
CA VAL A 19 13.89 17.45 2.19
C VAL A 19 12.43 17.08 2.49
N GLN A 20 11.80 16.35 1.58
CA GLN A 20 10.44 15.84 1.74
C GLN A 20 10.49 14.46 2.38
N LEU A 21 9.70 14.29 3.44
CA LEU A 21 9.67 13.08 4.26
C LEU A 21 8.37 12.31 4.05
N LYS A 22 8.41 10.98 4.02
CA LYS A 22 7.22 10.13 3.86
C LYS A 22 7.01 9.15 5.00
N CYS A 23 5.76 8.74 5.20
CA CYS A 23 5.43 7.64 6.08
C CYS A 23 5.99 6.31 5.53
N SER A 24 6.48 5.43 6.42
CA SER A 24 7.00 4.10 6.03
C SER A 24 5.91 3.01 5.99
N PHE A 25 4.65 3.36 6.24
CA PHE A 25 3.55 2.40 6.20
C PHE A 25 3.04 2.21 4.77
N ASN A 26 2.91 0.95 4.32
CA ASN A 26 2.53 0.58 2.94
C ASN A 26 1.17 1.14 2.46
N PHE A 27 0.32 1.64 3.36
CA PHE A 27 -0.99 2.21 3.03
C PHE A 27 -1.11 3.69 3.45
N CYS A 28 0.02 4.34 3.75
CA CYS A 28 0.06 5.73 4.12
C CYS A 28 0.99 6.50 3.17
N SER A 29 0.38 7.23 2.24
CA SER A 29 1.08 8.03 1.23
C SER A 29 1.23 9.50 1.63
N THR A 30 1.20 9.81 2.93
CA THR A 30 1.33 11.18 3.41
C THR A 30 2.79 11.62 3.42
N GLU A 31 3.01 12.83 2.89
CA GLU A 31 4.31 13.46 2.82
C GLU A 31 4.35 14.70 3.70
N TYR A 32 5.50 14.97 4.28
CA TYR A 32 5.73 16.00 5.28
C TYR A 32 6.96 16.82 4.93
N ALA A 33 6.85 18.14 5.06
CA ALA A 33 7.95 19.07 4.84
C ALA A 33 8.91 19.13 6.05
N ASP A 34 8.51 18.60 7.20
CA ASP A 34 9.28 18.65 8.44
C ASP A 34 9.16 17.37 9.29
N LEU A 35 10.21 17.10 10.06
CA LEU A 35 10.28 15.91 10.91
C LEU A 35 9.23 15.95 12.04
N LYS A 36 8.85 17.15 12.52
CA LYS A 36 7.80 17.31 13.55
C LYS A 36 6.45 16.81 13.08
N SER A 37 6.06 17.13 11.84
CA SER A 37 4.80 16.62 11.30
C SER A 37 4.85 15.12 11.06
N LEU A 38 5.98 14.58 10.58
CA LEU A 38 6.15 13.13 10.43
C LEU A 38 6.01 12.40 11.77
N VAL A 39 6.71 12.83 12.83
CA VAL A 39 6.62 12.20 14.16
C VAL A 39 5.22 12.33 14.75
N SER A 40 4.56 13.48 14.58
CA SER A 40 3.17 13.67 15.02
C SER A 40 2.22 12.70 14.31
N HIS A 41 2.37 12.57 12.98
CA HIS A 41 1.60 11.64 12.18
C HIS A 41 1.82 10.18 12.59
N LEU A 42 3.07 9.77 12.77
CA LEU A 42 3.41 8.44 13.28
C LEU A 42 2.77 8.17 14.64
N SER A 43 2.66 9.18 15.53
CA SER A 43 1.93 9.03 16.79
C SER A 43 0.42 8.78 16.60
N GLY A 44 -0.16 9.20 15.47
CA GLY A 44 -1.53 8.92 15.06
C GLY A 44 -1.75 7.45 14.70
N HIS A 45 -0.80 6.82 13.99
CA HIS A 45 -0.84 5.37 13.73
C HIS A 45 -0.83 4.53 15.02
N ILE A 46 -0.15 5.00 16.07
CA ILE A 46 -0.21 4.35 17.38
C ILE A 46 -1.62 4.43 17.99
N HIS A 47 -2.33 5.54 17.79
CA HIS A 47 -3.73 5.68 18.23
C HIS A 47 -4.68 4.76 17.45
N GLU A 48 -4.37 4.49 16.19
CA GLU A 48 -5.07 3.50 15.34
C GLU A 48 -4.72 2.05 15.69
N GLY A 49 -3.92 1.82 16.73
CA GLY A 49 -3.52 0.49 17.21
C GLY A 49 -2.38 -0.14 16.41
N LEU A 50 -1.66 0.64 15.58
CA LEU A 50 -0.52 0.16 14.81
C LEU A 50 0.78 0.27 15.61
N THR A 51 1.70 -0.66 15.36
CA THR A 51 3.05 -0.60 15.93
C THR A 51 3.96 0.22 15.01
N VAL A 52 4.52 1.30 15.55
CA VAL A 52 5.35 2.26 14.83
C VAL A 52 6.81 2.07 15.19
N MET A 53 7.68 2.01 14.18
CA MET A 53 9.13 2.02 14.37
C MET A 53 9.67 3.45 14.50
N CYS A 54 10.75 3.61 15.25
CA CYS A 54 11.46 4.88 15.34
C CYS A 54 11.96 5.31 13.95
N PRO A 55 11.68 6.54 13.49
CA PRO A 55 12.09 7.00 12.15
C PRO A 55 13.57 7.39 12.03
N PHE A 56 14.34 7.30 13.11
CA PHE A 56 15.76 7.71 13.13
C PHE A 56 16.68 6.58 12.69
N ASP A 57 17.68 6.93 11.90
CA ASP A 57 18.70 6.01 11.40
C ASP A 57 19.47 5.37 12.57
N GLY A 58 19.70 4.07 12.47
CA GLY A 58 20.30 3.27 13.55
C GLY A 58 19.41 3.02 14.78
N CYS A 59 18.12 3.42 14.78
CA CYS A 59 17.19 3.14 15.88
C CYS A 59 16.11 2.12 15.49
N SER A 60 16.25 0.87 15.96
CA SER A 60 15.28 -0.20 15.68
C SER A 60 14.17 -0.36 16.73
N LYS A 61 13.90 0.68 17.55
CA LYS A 61 12.88 0.58 18.60
C LYS A 61 11.46 0.73 18.02
N THR A 62 10.55 -0.12 18.47
CA THR A 62 9.13 -0.11 18.08
C THR A 62 8.22 0.25 19.24
N PHE A 63 7.11 0.91 18.93
CA PHE A 63 6.18 1.43 19.92
C PHE A 63 4.73 1.20 19.49
N ASN A 64 3.90 0.75 20.41
CA ASN A 64 2.45 0.61 20.28
C ASN A 64 1.69 1.46 21.32
N VAL A 65 2.40 2.29 22.09
CA VAL A 65 1.85 3.21 23.08
C VAL A 65 2.41 4.61 22.84
N LYS A 66 1.52 5.59 22.68
CA LYS A 66 1.86 6.98 22.31
C LYS A 66 2.79 7.64 23.32
N SER A 67 2.54 7.48 24.62
CA SER A 67 3.37 8.06 25.67
C SER A 67 4.80 7.51 25.66
N SER A 68 4.97 6.20 25.42
CA SER A 68 6.26 5.54 25.29
C SER A 68 7.03 6.02 24.05
N PHE A 69 6.34 6.19 22.92
CA PHE A 69 6.91 6.74 21.70
C PHE A 69 7.38 8.19 21.90
N SER A 70 6.51 9.08 22.38
CA SER A 70 6.86 10.48 22.61
C SER A 70 8.00 10.65 23.63
N ALA A 71 8.02 9.85 24.69
CA ALA A 71 9.09 9.86 25.67
C ALA A 71 10.43 9.37 25.09
N HIS A 72 10.39 8.35 24.23
CA HIS A 72 11.58 7.85 23.54
C HIS A 72 12.20 8.92 22.63
N ILE A 73 11.39 9.52 21.74
CA ILE A 73 11.85 10.56 20.82
C ILE A 73 12.47 11.73 21.58
N SER A 74 11.79 12.21 22.63
CA SER A 74 12.27 13.33 23.45
C SER A 74 13.57 13.04 24.21
N ARG A 75 13.80 11.80 24.65
CA ARG A 75 14.97 11.43 25.46
C ARG A 75 16.19 11.06 24.63
N TYR A 76 16.01 10.36 23.52
CA TYR A 76 17.09 9.76 22.74
C TYR A 76 17.40 10.50 21.44
N HIS A 77 16.47 11.31 20.93
CA HIS A 77 16.62 12.05 19.69
C HIS A 77 16.46 13.57 19.92
N LYS A 78 17.30 14.12 20.81
CA LYS A 78 17.34 15.57 21.08
C LYS A 78 18.08 16.30 19.96
N GLY A 79 17.42 17.27 19.33
CA GLY A 79 17.95 18.01 18.17
C GLY A 79 17.55 17.33 16.86
N TRP A 80 16.41 17.78 16.32
CA TRP A 80 15.72 17.19 15.18
C TRP A 80 16.49 17.55 13.91
N ASP A 81 17.37 16.67 13.45
CA ASP A 81 18.11 16.85 12.20
C ASP A 81 17.67 15.80 11.17
N VAL A 82 17.36 16.29 9.98
CA VAL A 82 16.90 15.50 8.83
C VAL A 82 17.99 14.53 8.34
N THR A 83 19.26 14.86 8.58
CA THR A 83 20.41 14.00 8.24
C THR A 83 20.48 12.69 9.03
N LYS A 84 19.66 12.54 10.08
CA LYS A 84 19.65 11.37 10.98
C LYS A 84 18.40 10.51 10.83
N ILE A 85 17.62 10.71 9.78
CA ILE A 85 16.39 9.97 9.50
C ILE A 85 16.74 8.73 8.66
N ALA A 86 16.10 7.60 8.94
CA ALA A 86 16.29 6.38 8.16
C ALA A 86 15.88 6.62 6.68
N PRO A 87 16.67 6.15 5.69
CA PRO A 87 16.43 6.41 4.27
C PRO A 87 15.02 6.06 3.77
N VAL A 88 14.35 5.10 4.42
CA VAL A 88 12.97 4.70 4.12
C VAL A 88 11.95 5.85 4.21
N HIS A 89 12.27 6.90 4.97
CA HIS A 89 11.41 8.06 5.18
C HIS A 89 11.76 9.27 4.29
N ILE A 90 12.73 9.17 3.38
CA ILE A 90 13.17 10.29 2.53
C ILE A 90 12.64 10.09 1.10
N CYS A 91 12.06 11.13 0.50
CA CYS A 91 11.73 11.15 -0.94
C CYS A 91 12.95 11.62 -1.76
N GLU A 92 13.19 11.02 -2.94
CA GLU A 92 14.32 11.38 -3.82
C GLU A 92 14.29 12.88 -4.16
N LEU A 93 15.45 13.54 -4.00
CA LEU A 93 15.64 14.96 -4.27
C LEU A 93 15.51 15.23 -5.77
N ALA A 94 14.40 15.84 -6.20
CA ALA A 94 14.33 16.44 -7.53
C ALA A 94 15.24 17.67 -7.56
N GLU A 95 16.34 17.62 -8.30
CA GLU A 95 17.16 18.79 -8.61
C GLU A 95 16.35 19.78 -9.44
N ARG A 96 15.88 20.86 -8.80
CA ARG A 96 15.32 22.02 -9.50
C ARG A 96 16.42 22.72 -10.29
N SER A 97 16.51 22.42 -11.58
CA SER A 97 17.19 23.29 -12.56
C SER A 97 16.33 24.54 -12.78
N LEU A 98 16.92 25.72 -12.55
CA LEU A 98 16.31 27.02 -12.82
C LEU A 98 16.26 27.31 -14.33
N PRO A 99 15.31 28.14 -14.79
CA PRO A 99 15.10 28.45 -16.20
C PRO A 99 16.14 29.47 -16.70
N GLY A 100 16.93 29.08 -17.69
CA GLY A 100 17.86 29.94 -18.42
C GLY A 100 17.31 30.33 -19.78
N GLU A 101 17.38 31.63 -20.04
CA GLU A 101 16.98 32.44 -21.20
C GLU A 101 17.10 31.81 -22.61
N GLY A 102 16.00 31.93 -23.36
CA GLY A 102 15.93 32.41 -24.75
C GLY A 102 16.85 31.82 -25.83
N SER A 103 16.27 31.02 -26.73
CA SER A 103 16.45 31.27 -28.15
C SER A 103 15.24 30.78 -28.96
N HIS A 104 14.80 31.69 -29.81
CA HIS A 104 13.72 31.66 -30.78
C HIS A 104 14.04 30.71 -31.95
N VAL A 105 13.16 29.75 -32.25
CA VAL A 105 12.99 29.20 -33.61
C VAL A 105 11.50 28.89 -33.80
N GLU A 106 10.90 29.55 -34.78
CA GLU A 106 9.53 29.38 -35.27
C GLU A 106 9.30 27.98 -35.89
N PRO A 107 8.04 27.53 -35.99
CA PRO A 107 7.69 26.19 -36.45
C PRO A 107 7.53 26.14 -37.98
N GLU A 108 8.01 25.08 -38.61
CA GLU A 108 7.63 24.71 -39.99
C GLU A 108 7.00 23.31 -39.95
N PRO A 109 5.84 23.10 -40.61
CA PRO A 109 5.12 21.84 -40.59
C PRO A 109 5.65 20.91 -41.69
N ASN A 110 5.75 19.61 -41.44
CA ASN A 110 5.68 18.65 -42.54
C ASN A 110 4.92 17.38 -42.17
N VAL A 111 4.04 17.07 -43.10
CA VAL A 111 2.93 16.14 -43.14
C VAL A 111 3.45 14.70 -43.31
N VAL A 112 2.73 13.76 -42.68
CA VAL A 112 2.56 12.31 -42.97
C VAL A 112 3.79 11.41 -43.16
N ASP A 113 3.85 10.33 -42.36
CA ASP A 113 3.37 9.05 -42.87
C ASP A 113 2.94 8.13 -41.71
N ALA A 114 1.72 7.63 -41.85
CA ALA A 114 1.15 6.59 -41.04
C ALA A 114 1.44 5.26 -41.72
N GLU A 115 2.22 4.39 -41.08
CA GLU A 115 2.13 2.95 -41.34
C GLU A 115 2.12 2.21 -40.00
N HIS A 116 1.09 1.38 -39.89
CA HIS A 116 0.86 0.43 -38.82
C HIS A 116 2.08 -0.45 -38.56
N SER A 117 2.35 -0.68 -37.28
CA SER A 117 2.65 -2.04 -36.84
C SER A 117 2.01 -2.25 -35.48
N ASP A 118 0.82 -2.85 -35.52
CA ASP A 118 0.31 -3.70 -34.45
C ASP A 118 1.44 -4.59 -33.95
N ASN A 119 1.80 -4.46 -32.67
CA ASN A 119 2.16 -5.56 -31.78
C ASN A 119 2.45 -4.99 -30.38
N PHE A 120 1.43 -4.47 -29.67
CA PHE A 120 1.58 -4.36 -28.22
C PHE A 120 1.20 -5.71 -27.64
N GLY A 121 2.22 -6.56 -27.53
CA GLY A 121 2.12 -7.89 -26.96
C GLY A 121 1.40 -7.84 -25.62
N SER A 122 0.60 -8.86 -25.39
CA SER A 122 0.06 -9.23 -24.08
C SER A 122 1.22 -9.53 -23.14
N ASP A 123 1.89 -8.50 -22.64
CA ASP A 123 2.61 -8.61 -21.40
C ASP A 123 1.54 -8.81 -20.33
N GLN A 124 1.71 -9.88 -19.57
CA GLN A 124 0.89 -10.25 -18.43
C GLN A 124 1.09 -9.17 -17.36
N GLU A 125 0.48 -8.00 -17.59
CA GLU A 125 0.52 -6.88 -16.68
C GLU A 125 -0.13 -7.39 -15.40
N LYS A 126 0.72 -7.57 -14.38
CA LYS A 126 0.30 -8.03 -13.07
C LYS A 126 -0.83 -7.11 -12.65
N ASP A 127 -2.03 -7.66 -12.46
CA ASP A 127 -3.21 -6.89 -12.06
C ASP A 127 -3.05 -6.42 -10.61
N THR A 128 -2.25 -5.36 -10.45
CA THR A 128 -1.86 -4.76 -9.18
C THR A 128 -3.06 -4.17 -8.46
N TYR A 129 -4.07 -3.71 -9.21
CA TYR A 129 -5.30 -3.15 -8.65
C TYR A 129 -6.12 -4.23 -7.96
N THR A 130 -6.43 -5.33 -8.66
CA THR A 130 -7.17 -6.45 -8.08
C THR A 130 -6.40 -7.07 -6.93
N GLU A 131 -5.07 -7.22 -7.05
CA GLU A 131 -4.23 -7.71 -5.95
C GLU A 131 -4.33 -6.81 -4.72
N SER A 132 -4.21 -5.49 -4.88
CA SER A 132 -4.31 -4.52 -3.78
C SER A 132 -5.69 -4.55 -3.12
N LEU A 133 -6.76 -4.61 -3.91
CA LEU A 133 -8.13 -4.67 -3.40
C LEU A 133 -8.41 -6.01 -2.68
N ALA A 134 -7.86 -7.11 -3.18
CA ALA A 134 -7.93 -8.41 -2.54
C ALA A 134 -7.18 -8.41 -1.20
N GLN A 135 -6.00 -7.80 -1.13
CA GLN A 135 -5.24 -7.64 0.13
C GLN A 135 -6.00 -6.78 1.14
N PHE A 136 -6.64 -5.69 0.69
CA PHE A 136 -7.49 -4.86 1.52
C PHE A 136 -8.64 -5.67 2.15
N TYR A 137 -9.41 -6.39 1.33
CA TYR A 137 -10.51 -7.23 1.82
C TYR A 137 -10.03 -8.35 2.73
N LEU A 138 -8.91 -9.01 2.39
CA LEU A 138 -8.33 -10.05 3.24
C LEU A 138 -7.85 -9.48 4.59
N GLY A 139 -7.28 -8.28 4.58
CA GLY A 139 -6.89 -7.55 5.79
C GLY A 139 -8.09 -7.23 6.68
N LEU A 140 -9.20 -6.77 6.12
CA LEU A 140 -10.45 -6.54 6.86
C LEU A 140 -10.95 -7.82 7.55
N GLN A 141 -10.87 -8.98 6.87
CA GLN A 141 -11.27 -10.26 7.47
C GLN A 141 -10.30 -10.72 8.55
N ALA A 142 -9.01 -10.75 8.25
CA ALA A 142 -8.02 -11.43 9.07
C ALA A 142 -7.55 -10.58 10.26
N LYS A 143 -7.43 -9.27 10.08
CA LYS A 143 -6.91 -8.35 11.10
C LYS A 143 -8.00 -7.66 11.90
N TYR A 144 -9.09 -7.29 11.23
CA TYR A 144 -10.18 -6.52 11.84
C TYR A 144 -11.43 -7.36 12.11
N LEU A 145 -11.38 -8.67 11.80
CA LEU A 145 -12.47 -9.63 12.03
C LEU A 145 -13.81 -9.19 11.43
N VAL A 146 -13.74 -8.43 10.34
CA VAL A 146 -14.94 -7.93 9.66
C VAL A 146 -15.64 -9.11 8.98
N PRO A 147 -16.96 -9.31 9.22
CA PRO A 147 -17.70 -10.39 8.58
C PRO A 147 -17.65 -10.34 7.05
N ALA A 148 -17.65 -11.51 6.41
CA ALA A 148 -17.62 -11.60 4.96
C ALA A 148 -18.84 -10.96 4.27
N SER A 149 -19.99 -10.94 4.95
CA SER A 149 -21.19 -10.20 4.55
C SER A 149 -20.92 -8.70 4.53
N THR A 150 -20.38 -8.13 5.62
CA THR A 150 -20.03 -6.71 5.70
C THR A 150 -19.04 -6.29 4.62
N ILE A 151 -18.06 -7.13 4.28
CA ILE A 151 -17.14 -6.83 3.16
C ILE A 151 -17.85 -6.87 1.80
N THR A 152 -18.89 -7.68 1.66
CA THR A 152 -19.73 -7.68 0.45
C THR A 152 -20.49 -6.35 0.35
N GLU A 153 -21.02 -5.84 1.45
CA GLU A 153 -21.63 -4.51 1.49
C GLU A 153 -20.60 -3.41 1.16
N ILE A 154 -19.40 -3.44 1.74
CA ILE A 154 -18.32 -2.50 1.39
C ILE A 154 -18.01 -2.55 -0.11
N ALA A 155 -17.90 -3.75 -0.68
CA ALA A 155 -17.63 -3.91 -2.11
C ALA A 155 -18.79 -3.38 -2.98
N ASN A 156 -20.05 -3.51 -2.54
CA ASN A 156 -21.21 -2.96 -3.23
C ASN A 156 -21.24 -1.43 -3.14
N GLU A 157 -20.97 -0.84 -1.98
CA GLU A 157 -20.89 0.61 -1.83
C GLU A 157 -19.76 1.21 -2.66
N MET A 158 -18.60 0.55 -2.73
CA MET A 158 -17.52 0.96 -3.62
C MET A 158 -17.94 0.98 -5.08
N LYS A 159 -18.72 -0.02 -5.54
CA LYS A 159 -19.31 -0.04 -6.88
C LYS A 159 -20.23 1.16 -7.11
N THR A 160 -21.21 1.36 -6.22
CA THR A 160 -22.15 2.48 -6.32
C THR A 160 -21.42 3.83 -6.42
N LEU A 161 -20.42 4.07 -5.58
CA LEU A 161 -19.65 5.31 -5.60
C LEU A 161 -18.90 5.51 -6.93
N ASN A 162 -18.38 4.44 -7.51
CA ASN A 162 -17.68 4.52 -8.79
C ASN A 162 -18.62 4.66 -9.98
N ASP A 163 -19.82 4.06 -9.93
CA ASP A 163 -20.86 4.28 -10.94
C ASP A 163 -21.22 5.79 -10.98
N ILE A 164 -21.43 6.40 -9.81
CA ILE A 164 -21.68 7.85 -9.69
C ILE A 164 -20.48 8.66 -10.20
N GLN A 165 -19.26 8.27 -9.82
CA GLN A 165 -18.05 8.97 -10.25
C GLN A 165 -17.86 8.91 -11.76
N GLN A 166 -18.15 7.76 -12.38
CA GLN A 166 -18.05 7.58 -13.82
C GLN A 166 -19.11 8.40 -14.54
N GLU A 167 -20.35 8.39 -14.07
CA GLU A 167 -21.44 9.20 -14.65
C GLU A 167 -21.06 10.69 -14.64
N TYR A 168 -20.61 11.20 -13.50
CA TYR A 168 -20.13 12.59 -13.39
C TYR A 168 -18.97 12.88 -14.35
N THR A 169 -17.97 12.00 -14.40
CA THR A 169 -16.80 12.17 -15.26
C THR A 169 -17.21 12.21 -16.74
N MET A 170 -18.16 11.35 -17.13
CA MET A 170 -18.63 11.31 -18.51
C MET A 170 -19.50 12.51 -18.88
N ASP A 171 -20.31 13.03 -17.97
CA ASP A 171 -21.09 14.26 -18.19
C ASP A 171 -20.17 15.47 -18.41
N VAL A 172 -19.13 15.61 -17.59
CA VAL A 172 -18.12 16.67 -17.75
C VAL A 172 -17.40 16.53 -19.10
N LEU A 173 -16.93 15.32 -19.44
CA LEU A 173 -16.27 15.08 -20.72
C LEU A 173 -17.19 15.36 -21.91
N ALA A 174 -18.47 14.99 -21.82
CA ALA A 174 -19.42 15.20 -22.90
C ALA A 174 -19.62 16.69 -23.19
N ARG A 175 -19.81 17.50 -22.15
CA ARG A 175 -19.96 18.96 -22.26
C ARG A 175 -18.69 19.64 -22.80
N GLU A 176 -17.51 19.20 -22.34
CA GLU A 176 -16.24 19.75 -22.80
C GLU A 176 -15.90 19.36 -24.25
N LEU A 177 -16.41 18.23 -24.73
CA LEU A 177 -16.15 17.74 -26.09
C LEU A 177 -17.23 18.12 -27.10
N GLU A 178 -18.40 18.55 -26.62
CA GLU A 178 -19.46 19.14 -27.45
C GLU A 178 -18.97 20.37 -28.22
N GLN A 179 -18.14 21.21 -27.58
CA GLN A 179 -17.57 22.40 -28.23
C GLN A 179 -16.62 22.06 -29.40
N TYR A 180 -16.11 20.82 -29.45
CA TYR A 180 -15.26 20.32 -30.54
C TYR A 180 -16.07 19.51 -31.58
N GLY A 181 -17.40 19.53 -31.50
CA GLY A 181 -18.28 18.86 -32.46
C GLY A 181 -18.31 17.34 -32.33
N VAL A 182 -17.90 16.77 -31.18
CA VAL A 182 -17.97 15.34 -30.94
C VAL A 182 -19.41 14.94 -30.62
N PRO A 183 -20.03 13.99 -31.36
CA PRO A 183 -21.40 13.56 -31.08
C PRO A 183 -21.54 12.89 -29.70
N THR A 184 -22.59 13.25 -28.97
CA THR A 184 -22.91 12.71 -27.63
C THR A 184 -23.02 11.19 -27.61
N GLU A 185 -23.54 10.58 -28.68
CA GLU A 185 -23.63 9.12 -28.83
C GLU A 185 -22.25 8.46 -28.84
N THR A 186 -21.27 9.07 -29.52
CA THR A 186 -19.89 8.56 -29.58
C THR A 186 -19.24 8.63 -28.20
N LEU A 187 -19.46 9.73 -27.48
CA LEU A 187 -18.97 9.92 -26.11
C LEU A 187 -19.56 8.93 -25.12
N THR A 188 -20.85 8.61 -25.27
CA THR A 188 -21.54 7.62 -24.44
C THR A 188 -20.96 6.22 -24.65
N CYS A 189 -20.76 5.82 -25.92
CA CYS A 189 -20.17 4.53 -26.27
C CYS A 189 -18.72 4.41 -25.78
N LEU A 190 -17.91 5.45 -25.98
CA LEU A 190 -16.52 5.49 -25.51
C LEU A 190 -16.46 5.45 -23.97
N GLY A 191 -17.30 6.23 -23.30
CA GLY A 191 -17.38 6.27 -21.84
C GLY A 191 -17.74 4.91 -21.25
N LYS A 192 -18.71 4.21 -21.85
CA LYS A 192 -19.07 2.84 -21.46
C LYS A 192 -17.90 1.87 -21.69
N SER A 193 -17.26 1.91 -22.86
CA SER A 193 -16.14 1.02 -23.14
C SER A 193 -14.94 1.26 -22.21
N ALA A 194 -14.60 2.53 -21.95
CA ALA A 194 -13.56 2.90 -21.00
C ALA A 194 -13.90 2.43 -19.58
N TYR A 195 -15.17 2.54 -19.20
CA TYR A 195 -15.66 2.07 -17.91
C TYR A 195 -15.50 0.56 -17.74
N GLU A 196 -15.97 -0.22 -18.72
CA GLU A 196 -15.89 -1.69 -18.71
C GLU A 196 -14.44 -2.19 -18.69
N GLN A 197 -13.52 -1.42 -19.27
CA GLN A 197 -12.09 -1.72 -19.28
C GLN A 197 -11.37 -1.30 -17.99
N SER A 198 -12.01 -0.49 -17.14
CA SER A 198 -11.40 0.02 -15.91
C SER A 198 -11.03 -1.14 -14.96
N PRO A 199 -9.92 -1.02 -14.20
CA PRO A 199 -9.51 -2.06 -13.25
C PRO A 199 -10.58 -2.36 -12.20
N MET A 200 -11.33 -1.33 -11.78
CA MET A 200 -12.41 -1.51 -10.81
C MET A 200 -13.58 -2.29 -11.40
N HIS A 201 -13.95 -2.01 -12.66
CA HIS A 201 -14.99 -2.78 -13.34
C HIS A 201 -14.58 -4.25 -13.46
N LYS A 202 -13.37 -4.51 -13.94
CA LYS A 202 -12.79 -5.87 -14.03
C LYS A 202 -12.74 -6.59 -12.69
N ALA A 203 -12.47 -5.90 -11.58
CA ALA A 203 -12.37 -6.50 -10.25
C ALA A 203 -13.74 -6.81 -9.62
N LEU A 204 -14.71 -5.90 -9.77
CA LEU A 204 -15.93 -5.85 -8.96
C LEU A 204 -17.24 -6.07 -9.72
N TYR A 205 -17.25 -6.02 -11.05
CA TYR A 205 -18.46 -6.18 -11.88
C TYR A 205 -18.51 -7.58 -12.50
N GLU A 206 -19.31 -7.76 -13.56
CA GLU A 206 -19.58 -9.08 -14.13
C GLU A 206 -18.28 -9.85 -14.40
N ASN A 207 -18.23 -11.10 -13.93
CA ASN A 207 -17.05 -11.98 -13.99
C ASN A 207 -15.81 -11.55 -13.19
N GLY A 208 -15.88 -10.46 -12.44
CA GLY A 208 -14.79 -10.03 -11.57
C GLY A 208 -14.46 -11.01 -10.44
N PRO A 209 -13.17 -11.15 -10.06
CA PRO A 209 -12.71 -12.10 -9.04
C PRO A 209 -13.10 -11.73 -7.60
N LEU A 210 -13.50 -10.48 -7.34
CA LEU A 210 -13.75 -10.00 -5.97
C LEU A 210 -15.23 -9.72 -5.65
N THR A 211 -16.14 -10.06 -6.58
CA THR A 211 -17.57 -9.70 -6.48
C THR A 211 -18.30 -10.36 -5.32
N THR A 212 -18.07 -11.66 -5.08
CA THR A 212 -18.75 -12.43 -4.04
C THR A 212 -17.76 -13.02 -3.05
N GLN A 213 -18.24 -13.41 -1.87
CA GLN A 213 -17.42 -14.10 -0.88
C GLN A 213 -16.74 -15.35 -1.48
N HIS A 214 -17.49 -16.15 -2.25
CA HIS A 214 -16.95 -17.35 -2.88
C HIS A 214 -15.81 -17.02 -3.85
N ARG A 215 -16.02 -16.03 -4.74
CA ARG A 215 -14.98 -15.63 -5.70
C ARG A 215 -13.75 -15.03 -5.02
N ARG A 216 -13.94 -14.22 -3.97
CA ARG A 216 -12.83 -13.74 -3.13
C ARG A 216 -12.04 -14.89 -2.53
N GLN A 217 -12.70 -15.88 -1.94
CA GLN A 217 -12.03 -17.07 -1.41
C GLN A 217 -11.27 -17.84 -2.49
N GLN A 218 -11.85 -18.00 -3.68
CA GLN A 218 -11.19 -18.65 -4.82
C GLN A 218 -9.96 -17.86 -5.27
N TYR A 219 -10.07 -16.53 -5.36
CA TYR A 219 -8.95 -15.65 -5.66
C TYR A 219 -7.83 -15.79 -4.63
N TYR A 220 -8.16 -15.77 -3.34
CA TYR A 220 -7.17 -15.91 -2.26
C TYR A 220 -6.43 -17.25 -2.32
N LYS A 221 -7.14 -18.34 -2.60
CA LYS A 221 -6.55 -19.67 -2.77
C LYS A 221 -5.58 -19.75 -3.95
N ALA A 222 -5.88 -19.03 -5.02
CA ALA A 222 -5.06 -19.01 -6.23
C ALA A 222 -3.85 -18.06 -6.13
N HIS A 223 -3.97 -16.96 -5.39
CA HIS A 223 -2.97 -15.87 -5.40
C HIS A 223 -2.11 -15.79 -4.12
N TYR A 224 -2.53 -16.43 -3.03
CA TYR A 224 -1.74 -16.50 -1.79
C TYR A 224 -1.35 -17.94 -1.47
N ASN A 225 -0.33 -18.11 -0.62
CA ASN A 225 0.08 -19.42 -0.09
C ASN A 225 -0.96 -19.94 0.91
N TYR A 226 -2.15 -20.27 0.42
CA TYR A 226 -3.27 -20.77 1.20
C TYR A 226 -3.07 -22.23 1.57
N VAL A 227 -3.22 -22.54 2.86
CA VAL A 227 -3.24 -23.91 3.37
C VAL A 227 -4.68 -24.29 3.69
N GLN A 228 -5.18 -25.33 3.00
CA GLN A 228 -6.56 -25.75 3.13
C GLN A 228 -6.82 -26.46 4.46
N PRO A 229 -7.93 -26.13 5.17
CA PRO A 229 -8.34 -26.91 6.33
C PRO A 229 -8.64 -28.36 5.94
N VAL A 230 -8.14 -29.30 6.74
CA VAL A 230 -8.41 -30.73 6.59
C VAL A 230 -9.67 -31.07 7.40
N GLU A 231 -10.68 -31.60 6.70
CA GLU A 231 -11.90 -32.12 7.31
C GLU A 231 -11.63 -33.50 7.92
N VAL A 232 -12.03 -33.68 9.17
CA VAL A 232 -11.99 -34.96 9.86
C VAL A 232 -13.40 -35.39 10.22
N ASN A 233 -13.78 -36.55 9.73
CA ASN A 233 -15.10 -37.13 9.95
C ASN A 233 -15.18 -37.77 11.34
N LEU A 234 -16.12 -37.31 12.16
CA LEU A 234 -16.40 -37.82 13.50
C LEU A 234 -17.58 -38.82 13.52
N GLY A 235 -18.01 -39.31 12.36
CA GLY A 235 -19.17 -40.18 12.21
C GLY A 235 -20.48 -39.41 12.03
N HIS A 236 -21.60 -39.96 12.51
CA HIS A 236 -22.93 -39.35 12.39
C HIS A 236 -23.53 -39.11 13.78
N ASN A 237 -24.34 -38.07 13.93
CA ASN A 237 -25.10 -37.83 15.15
C ASN A 237 -26.33 -38.76 15.22
N LYS A 238 -27.09 -38.67 16.32
CA LYS A 238 -28.31 -39.45 16.54
C LYS A 238 -29.41 -39.18 15.50
N THR A 239 -29.33 -38.08 14.75
CA THR A 239 -30.26 -37.71 13.68
C THR A 239 -29.72 -38.05 12.28
N GLY A 240 -28.61 -38.78 12.18
CA GLY A 240 -28.00 -39.18 10.90
C GLY A 240 -27.22 -38.08 10.18
N GLN A 241 -27.00 -36.91 10.79
CA GLN A 241 -26.16 -35.85 10.22
C GLN A 241 -24.68 -36.13 10.47
N LYS A 242 -23.87 -35.96 9.42
CA LYS A 242 -22.41 -36.11 9.44
C LYS A 242 -21.79 -35.11 10.42
N ARG A 243 -21.15 -35.62 11.48
CA ARG A 243 -20.34 -34.82 12.38
C ARG A 243 -18.93 -34.76 11.82
N HIS A 244 -18.39 -33.55 11.74
CA HIS A 244 -17.03 -33.34 11.27
C HIS A 244 -16.43 -32.15 12.02
N TYR A 245 -15.12 -32.07 12.05
CA TYR A 245 -14.39 -30.86 12.43
C TYR A 245 -13.33 -30.57 11.37
N HIS A 246 -12.79 -29.35 11.41
CA HIS A 246 -11.70 -28.95 10.54
C HIS A 246 -10.49 -28.58 11.39
N TYR A 247 -9.29 -28.90 10.91
CA TYR A 247 -8.05 -28.35 11.46
C TYR A 247 -7.17 -27.83 10.33
N ILE A 248 -6.31 -26.86 10.64
CA ILE A 248 -5.32 -26.35 9.68
C ILE A 248 -3.98 -27.07 9.95
N PRO A 249 -3.39 -27.78 8.98
CA PRO A 249 -2.14 -28.50 9.19
C PRO A 249 -0.97 -27.55 9.47
N ILE A 250 -0.55 -27.48 10.74
CA ILE A 250 0.50 -26.54 11.20
C ILE A 250 1.78 -26.68 10.38
N LEU A 251 2.19 -27.92 10.08
CA LEU A 251 3.42 -28.18 9.31
C LEU A 251 3.35 -27.59 7.89
N GLU A 252 2.19 -27.68 7.23
CA GLU A 252 1.99 -27.11 5.90
C GLU A 252 1.93 -25.58 5.97
N THR A 253 1.28 -25.04 7.00
CA THR A 253 1.26 -23.60 7.28
C THR A 253 2.66 -23.04 7.48
N LEU A 254 3.49 -23.70 8.29
CA LEU A 254 4.88 -23.27 8.52
C LEU A 254 5.71 -23.33 7.23
N ARG A 255 5.56 -24.39 6.42
CA ARG A 255 6.22 -24.46 5.10
C ARG A 255 5.77 -23.35 4.16
N ALA A 256 4.48 -23.02 4.15
CA ALA A 256 3.91 -21.95 3.34
C ALA A 256 4.46 -20.58 3.73
N ILE A 257 4.61 -20.30 5.03
CA ILE A 257 5.19 -19.07 5.58
C ILE A 257 6.68 -18.97 5.25
N LEU A 258 7.45 -20.05 5.49
CA LEU A 258 8.89 -20.08 5.25
C LEU A 258 9.27 -19.95 3.77
N LYS A 259 8.36 -20.23 2.84
CA LYS A 259 8.54 -19.95 1.40
C LYS A 259 8.39 -18.47 1.05
N GLN A 260 7.68 -17.68 1.86
CA GLN A 260 7.44 -16.25 1.59
C GLN A 260 8.44 -15.34 2.30
N GLY A 261 8.92 -15.73 3.49
CA GLY A 261 10.08 -15.08 4.10
C GLY A 261 11.34 -15.57 3.40
N GLY A 262 12.21 -14.66 2.97
CA GLY A 262 13.54 -15.01 2.48
C GLY A 262 14.34 -15.72 3.56
N ALA A 263 14.16 -17.04 3.70
CA ALA A 263 14.87 -17.90 4.65
C ALA A 263 16.40 -17.93 4.40
N ALA A 264 16.87 -17.26 3.35
CA ALA A 264 18.29 -17.09 3.04
C ALA A 264 18.96 -15.90 3.76
N GLN A 265 18.23 -14.96 4.36
CA GLN A 265 18.86 -13.76 4.97
C GLN A 265 19.09 -13.85 6.48
N HIS A 266 18.55 -14.86 7.17
CA HIS A 266 18.72 -15.04 8.63
C HIS A 266 19.57 -16.25 9.03
N SER A 267 20.08 -17.06 8.11
CA SER A 267 20.83 -18.28 8.42
C SER A 267 22.34 -18.10 8.62
N SER A 268 22.88 -16.88 8.53
CA SER A 268 24.30 -16.63 8.79
C SER A 268 24.55 -16.21 10.25
N ASN A 269 24.32 -17.13 11.19
CA ASN A 269 24.95 -17.03 12.50
C ASN A 269 25.49 -18.41 12.92
N PRO A 270 26.81 -18.67 12.76
CA PRO A 270 27.37 -20.02 12.90
C PRO A 270 27.58 -20.47 14.36
N HIS A 271 26.82 -19.93 15.31
CA HIS A 271 27.03 -20.25 16.73
C HIS A 271 25.75 -20.16 17.56
N VAL A 272 24.84 -21.12 17.41
CA VAL A 272 23.92 -21.53 18.49
C VAL A 272 23.68 -23.03 18.36
N GLU A 273 24.19 -23.79 19.32
CA GLU A 273 23.83 -25.19 19.54
C GLU A 273 22.35 -25.28 19.95
N ASP A 274 21.64 -26.22 19.33
CA ASP A 274 20.40 -26.85 19.79
C ASP A 274 19.28 -25.94 20.34
N ASP A 275 18.55 -25.24 19.45
CA ASP A 275 17.09 -25.22 19.60
C ASP A 275 16.36 -24.90 18.28
N VAL A 276 16.03 -25.94 17.50
CA VAL A 276 15.19 -25.81 16.28
C VAL A 276 13.80 -25.20 16.61
N LEU A 277 13.39 -25.23 17.88
CA LEU A 277 12.15 -24.62 18.35
C LEU A 277 12.30 -23.13 18.67
N SER A 278 13.50 -22.58 18.83
CA SER A 278 13.72 -21.12 18.97
C SER A 278 13.26 -20.38 17.71
N ASP A 279 13.58 -20.93 16.54
CA ASP A 279 13.17 -20.35 15.26
C ASP A 279 11.66 -20.49 15.06
N CYS A 280 11.08 -21.62 15.45
CA CYS A 280 9.62 -21.80 15.47
C CYS A 280 8.94 -20.85 16.45
N MET A 281 9.54 -20.57 17.61
CA MET A 281 9.04 -19.61 18.60
C MET A 281 9.18 -18.17 18.12
N THR A 282 10.16 -17.88 17.27
CA THR A 282 10.32 -16.57 16.62
C THR A 282 9.27 -16.39 15.53
N VAL A 283 8.99 -17.44 14.74
CA VAL A 283 7.89 -17.48 13.76
C VAL A 283 6.53 -17.44 14.45
N LEU A 284 6.35 -18.15 15.57
CA LEU A 284 5.13 -18.10 16.40
C LEU A 284 4.98 -16.75 17.10
N LYS A 285 6.07 -16.13 17.55
CA LYS A 285 6.05 -14.75 18.08
C LYS A 285 5.68 -13.75 17.00
N MET A 286 6.22 -13.88 15.78
CA MET A 286 5.82 -13.08 14.62
C MET A 286 4.34 -13.32 14.27
N LEU A 287 3.86 -14.55 14.32
CA LEU A 287 2.44 -14.87 14.17
C LEU A 287 1.58 -14.24 15.27
N THR A 288 2.01 -14.23 16.54
CA THR A 288 1.28 -13.56 17.64
C THR A 288 1.38 -12.03 17.63
N MET A 289 2.44 -11.45 17.04
CA MET A 289 2.61 -10.01 16.89
C MET A 289 1.94 -9.45 15.64
N GLN A 290 1.75 -10.27 14.60
CA GLN A 290 1.10 -9.89 13.34
C GLN A 290 -0.37 -10.31 13.28
N TYR A 291 -0.76 -11.34 14.05
CA TYR A 291 -2.12 -11.82 14.20
C TYR A 291 -2.42 -11.97 15.70
N GLY A 292 -3.10 -10.97 16.26
CA GLY A 292 -3.55 -10.99 17.65
C GLY A 292 -4.39 -12.22 17.94
N ASN A 293 -4.05 -12.89 19.05
CA ASN A 293 -4.85 -13.84 19.82
C ASN A 293 -5.96 -14.60 19.06
N TRP A 294 -5.57 -15.68 18.38
CA TRP A 294 -6.50 -16.79 18.12
C TRP A 294 -6.68 -17.57 19.42
N TYR A 295 -7.78 -17.34 20.12
CA TYR A 295 -8.29 -18.32 21.06
C TYR A 295 -8.82 -19.51 20.25
N PHE A 296 -8.26 -20.69 20.49
CA PHE A 296 -8.93 -21.94 20.14
C PHE A 296 -10.18 -22.06 21.01
N PHE A 297 -11.35 -21.72 20.45
CA PHE A 297 -12.67 -22.31 20.70
C PHE A 297 -13.58 -22.02 19.51
#